data_AF-A0A1Q7VUN7-F1
#
_entry.id   AF-A0A1Q7VUN7-F1
#
_cell.length_a   1.000
_cell.length_b   1.000
_cell.length_c   1.000
_cell.angle_alpha   90.00
_cell.angle_beta   90.00
_cell.angle_gamma   90.00
#
_symmetry.space_group_name_H-M   'P 1'
#
loop_
_entity.id
_entity.type
_entity.pdbx_description
1 polymer ?
#
loop_
_entity_poly.entity_id
_entity_poly.type
_entity_poly.pdbx_seq_one_letter_code
_entity_poly.pdbx_strand_id
1 'polypeptide(L)'
;MDRADGSEDGWLVPRLQHKVKNENWLVKSLSRTQDRVADGITGFAGSLNFVYLHSVWFGVWILLNVGLAGAALVFDRYPFGLLTMIVSLEAIFLSTFVMVSQNRQAMRTEVRSQLDFEANLRSEVWSFHIGQRLGIDPAHVELVVHKVIAQANERQGNGGQGTGS
;
A
#
# COMPACT_ATOMS: atom_id res chain seq x y z
N MET A 1 22.95 35.39 -41.47
CA MET A 1 23.07 36.57 -40.60
C MET A 1 21.92 37.49 -41.03
N ASP A 2 20.84 37.70 -40.27
CA ASP A 2 20.84 38.04 -38.84
C ASP A 2 19.45 37.87 -38.17
N ARG A 3 19.49 37.40 -36.92
CA ARG A 3 18.55 37.53 -35.78
C ARG A 3 17.02 37.48 -36.03
N ALA A 4 16.46 36.29 -36.21
CA ALA A 4 15.01 36.07 -36.18
C ALA A 4 14.67 34.73 -35.50
N ASP A 5 14.59 34.76 -34.17
CA ASP A 5 13.80 33.83 -33.38
C ASP A 5 13.48 34.55 -32.07
N GLY A 6 12.31 35.17 -32.03
CA GLY A 6 11.74 35.81 -30.84
C GLY A 6 10.96 34.82 -29.99
N SER A 7 11.51 33.63 -29.71
CA SER A 7 10.99 32.77 -28.67
C SER A 7 11.46 33.30 -27.31
N GLU A 8 10.48 33.80 -26.55
CA GLU A 8 10.60 33.83 -25.11
C GLU A 8 10.85 32.39 -24.67
N ASP A 9 12.09 32.06 -24.27
CA ASP A 9 12.40 30.82 -23.55
C ASP A 9 11.79 30.91 -22.14
N GLY A 10 10.47 30.98 -22.10
CA GLY A 10 9.61 30.70 -20.97
C GLY A 10 9.62 29.20 -20.70
N TRP A 11 10.79 28.63 -20.40
CA TRP A 11 10.83 27.35 -19.72
C TRP A 11 10.52 27.59 -18.25
N LEU A 12 9.22 27.56 -18.01
CA LEU A 12 8.51 27.74 -16.76
C LEU A 12 9.10 26.81 -15.70
N VAL A 13 9.76 27.39 -14.70
CA VAL A 13 9.54 26.91 -13.33
C VAL A 13 8.34 27.69 -12.79
N PRO A 14 7.10 27.20 -12.91
CA PRO A 14 6.06 27.71 -12.03
C PRO A 14 6.61 27.41 -10.63
N ARG A 15 6.83 28.45 -9.83
CA ARG A 15 7.07 28.27 -8.40
C ARG A 15 5.94 27.38 -7.91
N LEU A 16 6.23 26.11 -7.67
CA LEU A 16 5.36 25.18 -6.97
C LEU A 16 5.26 25.70 -5.54
N GLN A 17 4.45 26.74 -5.38
CA GLN A 17 3.90 27.09 -4.08
C GLN A 17 3.10 25.87 -3.68
N HIS A 18 3.74 24.99 -2.92
CA HIS A 18 3.12 23.89 -2.22
C HIS A 18 2.22 24.49 -1.13
N LYS A 19 1.13 25.12 -1.56
CA LYS A 19 0.06 25.60 -0.70
C LYS A 19 -0.78 24.37 -0.40
N VAL A 20 -0.24 23.50 0.47
CA VAL A 20 -1.05 22.51 1.17
C VAL A 20 -2.13 23.31 1.86
N LYS A 21 -3.32 23.28 1.27
CA LYS A 21 -4.49 24.01 1.72
C LYS A 21 -4.80 23.50 3.12
N ASN A 22 -4.34 24.25 4.12
CA ASN A 22 -4.43 23.93 5.52
C ASN A 22 -5.83 24.27 6.05
N GLU A 23 -6.85 23.62 5.47
CA GLU A 23 -8.26 23.76 5.88
C GLU A 23 -8.69 22.63 6.84
N ASN A 24 -7.87 21.58 6.98
CA ASN A 24 -8.23 20.40 7.76
C ASN A 24 -7.72 20.40 9.21
N TRP A 25 -7.08 21.43 9.73
CA TRP A 25 -6.46 21.33 11.07
C TRP A 25 -7.49 21.14 12.21
N LEU A 26 -8.71 21.64 12.04
CA LEU A 26 -9.82 21.38 12.97
C LEU A 26 -10.35 19.94 12.86
N VAL A 27 -10.59 19.46 11.63
CA VAL A 27 -11.05 18.08 11.35
C VAL A 27 -9.99 17.05 11.76
N LYS A 28 -8.70 17.35 11.55
CA LYS A 28 -7.54 16.50 11.87
C LYS A 28 -7.27 16.39 13.36
N SER A 29 -7.76 17.32 14.18
CA SER A 29 -7.62 17.27 15.65
C SER A 29 -8.64 16.31 16.29
N LEU A 30 -9.88 16.31 15.78
CA LEU A 30 -10.92 15.39 16.23
C LEU A 30 -10.74 14.00 15.63
N SER A 31 -10.31 13.91 14.36
CA SER A 31 -10.03 12.63 13.71
C SER A 31 -8.76 11.97 14.26
N ARG A 32 -7.80 12.72 14.83
CA ARG A 32 -6.50 12.18 15.28
C ARG A 32 -6.60 11.00 16.25
N THR A 33 -7.62 11.00 17.12
CA THR A 33 -7.80 9.93 18.11
C THR A 33 -8.47 8.71 17.48
N GLN A 34 -9.51 8.91 16.67
CA GLN A 34 -10.19 7.84 15.94
C GLN A 34 -9.29 7.22 14.86
N ASP A 35 -8.53 8.04 14.14
CA ASP A 35 -7.55 7.63 13.14
C ASP A 35 -6.44 6.80 13.77
N ARG A 36 -5.96 7.18 14.97
CA ARG A 36 -4.95 6.38 15.71
C ARG A 36 -5.48 5.03 16.18
N VAL A 37 -6.71 5.00 16.69
CA VAL A 37 -7.35 3.74 17.10
C VAL A 37 -7.61 2.87 15.86
N ALA A 38 -8.10 3.44 14.77
CA ALA A 38 -8.32 2.74 13.51
C ALA A 38 -7.00 2.23 12.89
N ASP A 39 -5.92 3.02 12.91
CA ASP A 39 -4.59 2.62 12.47
C ASP A 39 -4.02 1.49 13.36
N GLY A 40 -4.26 1.53 14.67
CA GLY A 40 -3.88 0.46 15.60
C GLY A 40 -4.65 -0.84 15.35
N ILE A 41 -5.98 -0.77 15.22
CA ILE A 41 -6.85 -1.91 14.89
C ILE A 41 -6.49 -2.49 13.53
N THR A 42 -6.19 -1.64 12.55
CA THR A 42 -5.70 -2.05 11.22
C THR A 42 -4.44 -2.90 11.32
N GLY A 43 -3.43 -2.42 12.05
CA GLY A 43 -2.17 -3.14 12.22
C GLY A 43 -2.35 -4.44 13.01
N PHE A 44 -3.25 -4.44 13.98
CA PHE A 44 -3.58 -5.62 14.78
C PHE A 44 -4.34 -6.68 13.98
N ALA A 45 -5.40 -6.31 13.28
CA ALA A 45 -6.22 -7.22 12.47
C ALA A 45 -5.45 -7.84 11.29
N GLY A 46 -4.46 -7.12 10.75
CA GLY A 46 -3.54 -7.63 9.72
C GLY A 46 -2.39 -8.50 10.28
N SER A 47 -2.29 -8.69 11.60
CA SER A 47 -1.18 -9.39 12.24
C SER A 47 -1.51 -10.86 12.56
N LEU A 48 -0.51 -11.73 12.46
CA LEU A 48 -0.58 -13.11 12.95
C LEU A 48 -0.91 -13.20 14.45
N ASN A 49 -0.56 -12.17 15.24
CA ASN A 49 -0.86 -12.12 16.68
C ASN A 49 -2.37 -12.14 16.97
N PHE A 50 -3.20 -11.59 16.07
CA PHE A 50 -4.65 -11.62 16.19
C PHE A 50 -5.19 -13.06 16.16
N VAL A 51 -4.66 -13.88 15.24
CA VAL A 51 -5.05 -15.28 15.08
C VAL A 51 -4.68 -16.07 16.34
N TYR A 52 -3.46 -15.90 16.86
CA TYR A 52 -3.04 -16.56 18.09
C TYR A 52 -3.90 -16.18 19.30
N LEU A 53 -4.23 -14.89 19.46
CA LEU A 53 -5.11 -14.43 20.55
C LEU A 53 -6.48 -15.13 20.49
N HIS A 54 -7.09 -15.18 19.30
CA HIS A 54 -8.39 -15.83 19.11
C HIS A 54 -8.31 -17.33 19.34
N SER A 55 -7.27 -18.01 18.83
CA SER A 55 -7.07 -19.44 19.06
C SER A 55 -6.95 -19.77 20.55
N VAL A 56 -6.20 -18.97 21.31
CA VAL A 56 -6.08 -19.16 22.77
C VAL A 56 -7.39 -18.85 23.48
N TRP A 57 -8.05 -17.75 23.14
CA TRP A 57 -9.35 -17.36 23.72
C TRP A 57 -10.41 -18.46 23.52
N PHE A 58 -10.58 -18.96 22.29
CA PHE A 58 -11.52 -20.05 21.99
C PHE A 58 -11.11 -21.35 22.69
N GLY A 59 -9.82 -21.67 22.71
CA GLY A 59 -9.31 -22.84 23.43
C GLY A 59 -9.67 -22.79 24.92
N VAL A 60 -9.42 -21.66 25.58
CA VAL A 60 -9.76 -21.44 27.00
C VAL A 60 -11.27 -21.55 27.22
N TRP A 61 -12.09 -20.91 26.37
CA TRP A 61 -13.54 -20.95 26.49
C TRP A 61 -14.11 -22.37 26.38
N ILE A 62 -13.64 -23.15 25.40
CA ILE A 62 -14.04 -24.54 25.20
C ILE A 62 -13.61 -25.39 26.40
N LEU A 63 -12.36 -25.25 26.87
CA LEU A 63 -11.86 -26.01 28.03
C LEU A 63 -12.66 -25.73 29.31
N LEU A 64 -13.05 -24.46 29.53
CA LEU A 64 -13.89 -24.09 30.68
C LEU A 64 -15.30 -24.70 30.58
N ASN A 65 -15.91 -24.70 29.39
CA ASN A 65 -17.28 -25.22 29.20
C ASN A 65 -17.37 -26.75 29.09
N VAL A 66 -16.31 -27.44 28.66
CA VAL A 66 -16.31 -28.92 28.45
C VAL A 66 -16.10 -29.71 29.74
N GLY A 67 -15.68 -29.11 30.85
CA GLY A 67 -15.73 -29.81 32.15
C GLY A 67 -14.74 -29.39 33.22
N LEU A 68 -13.84 -28.42 33.01
CA LEU A 68 -12.94 -27.97 34.08
C LEU A 68 -13.68 -27.19 35.19
N ALA A 69 -14.81 -26.56 34.89
CA ALA A 69 -15.56 -25.73 35.85
C ALA A 69 -16.57 -26.52 36.72
N GLY A 70 -16.67 -27.84 36.55
CA GLY A 70 -17.64 -28.68 37.26
C GLY A 70 -19.05 -28.61 36.67
N ALA A 71 -19.79 -29.73 36.77
CA ALA A 71 -21.11 -29.95 36.16
C ALA A 71 -22.21 -28.94 36.54
N ALA A 72 -21.94 -28.00 37.46
CA ALA A 72 -22.87 -26.98 37.91
C ALA A 72 -22.78 -25.63 37.15
N LEU A 73 -21.74 -25.40 36.34
CA LEU A 73 -21.50 -24.15 35.60
C LEU A 73 -21.44 -24.38 34.08
N VAL A 74 -22.40 -25.11 33.52
CA VAL A 74 -22.57 -25.19 32.05
C VAL A 74 -23.27 -23.90 31.58
N PHE A 75 -22.49 -22.84 31.42
CA PHE A 75 -22.98 -21.53 30.97
C PHE A 75 -23.38 -21.55 29.48
N ASP A 76 -22.66 -22.31 28.63
CA ASP A 76 -22.97 -22.47 27.20
C ASP A 76 -22.86 -23.95 26.77
N ARG A 77 -24.00 -24.62 26.60
CA ARG A 77 -24.05 -26.04 26.22
C ARG A 77 -23.72 -26.19 24.74
N TYR A 78 -22.92 -27.20 24.39
CA TYR A 78 -22.65 -27.55 23.00
C TYR A 78 -23.97 -27.62 22.21
N PRO A 79 -24.15 -26.86 21.12
CA PRO A 79 -23.14 -26.28 20.21
C PRO A 79 -22.73 -24.80 20.44
N PHE A 80 -22.53 -24.35 21.68
CA PHE A 80 -21.98 -23.02 22.04
C PHE A 80 -22.66 -21.83 21.34
N GLY A 81 -23.95 -21.65 21.61
CA GLY A 81 -24.76 -20.64 20.92
C GLY A 81 -24.32 -19.21 21.21
N LEU A 82 -23.93 -18.91 22.45
CA LEU A 82 -23.51 -17.56 22.85
C LEU A 82 -22.15 -17.20 22.25
N LEU A 83 -21.19 -18.13 22.27
CA LEU A 83 -19.90 -17.93 21.61
C LEU A 83 -20.09 -17.62 20.12
N THR A 84 -20.89 -18.43 19.44
CA THR A 84 -21.13 -18.26 18.00
C THR A 84 -21.77 -16.90 17.69
N MET A 85 -22.73 -16.46 18.49
CA MET A 85 -23.36 -15.15 18.34
C MET A 85 -22.34 -14.02 18.51
N ILE A 86 -21.54 -14.03 19.58
CA ILE A 86 -20.54 -13.00 19.86
C ILE A 86 -19.48 -12.95 18.75
N VAL A 87 -18.97 -14.11 18.33
CA VAL A 87 -17.96 -14.22 17.27
C VAL A 87 -18.49 -13.71 15.94
N SER A 88 -19.74 -14.00 15.58
CA SER A 88 -20.33 -13.49 14.33
C SER A 88 -20.41 -11.96 14.32
N LEU A 89 -20.79 -11.35 15.46
CA LEU A 89 -20.84 -9.90 15.59
C LEU A 89 -19.42 -9.29 15.54
N GLU A 90 -18.46 -9.90 16.22
CA GLU A 90 -17.05 -9.49 16.19
C GLU A 90 -16.48 -9.54 14.76
N ALA A 91 -16.77 -10.60 14.01
CA ALA A 91 -16.34 -10.75 12.62
C ALA A 91 -16.90 -9.65 11.70
N ILE A 92 -18.15 -9.22 11.89
CA ILE A 92 -18.75 -8.12 11.12
C ILE A 92 -18.01 -6.80 11.40
N PHE A 93 -17.72 -6.51 12.68
CA PHE A 93 -16.95 -5.31 13.04
C PHE A 93 -15.54 -5.35 12.45
N LEU A 94 -14.84 -6.48 12.57
CA LEU A 94 -13.50 -6.66 12.01
C LEU A 94 -13.47 -6.47 10.49
N SER A 95 -14.40 -7.09 9.77
CA SER A 95 -14.52 -6.93 8.32
C SER A 95 -14.71 -5.47 7.93
N THR A 96 -15.56 -4.74 8.67
CA THR A 96 -15.78 -3.31 8.45
C THR A 96 -14.52 -2.49 8.72
N PHE A 97 -13.80 -2.75 9.81
CA PHE A 97 -12.54 -2.07 10.12
C PHE A 97 -11.45 -2.35 9.07
N VAL A 98 -11.35 -3.61 8.62
CA VAL A 98 -10.44 -4.01 7.54
C VAL A 98 -10.80 -3.28 6.24
N MET A 99 -12.08 -3.18 5.89
CA MET A 99 -12.52 -2.45 4.70
C MET A 99 -12.16 -0.96 4.76
N VAL A 100 -12.42 -0.29 5.89
CA VAL A 100 -12.05 1.12 6.09
C VAL A 100 -10.54 1.30 6.02
N SER A 101 -9.78 0.36 6.58
CA SER A 101 -8.32 0.33 6.48
C SER A 101 -7.83 0.22 5.04
N GLN A 102 -8.34 -0.77 4.30
CA GLN A 102 -7.97 -1.01 2.92
C GLN A 102 -8.29 0.20 2.05
N ASN A 103 -9.46 0.82 2.22
CA ASN A 103 -9.82 2.05 1.52
C ASN A 103 -8.84 3.20 1.81
N ARG A 104 -8.43 3.36 3.08
CA ARG A 104 -7.43 4.37 3.48
C ARG A 104 -6.05 4.08 2.89
N GLN A 105 -5.63 2.81 2.83
CA GLN A 105 -4.37 2.41 2.20
C GLN A 105 -4.41 2.64 0.69
N ALA A 106 -5.52 2.30 0.02
CA ALA A 106 -5.70 2.52 -1.41
C ALA A 106 -5.56 4.00 -1.79
N MET A 107 -6.20 4.90 -1.04
CA MET A 107 -6.04 6.34 -1.25
C MET A 107 -4.59 6.83 -1.08
N ARG A 108 -3.86 6.30 -0.09
CA ARG A 108 -2.43 6.65 0.11
C ARG A 108 -1.57 6.13 -1.04
N THR A 109 -1.84 4.93 -1.52
CA THR A 109 -1.15 4.33 -2.66
C THR A 109 -1.39 5.13 -3.94
N GLU A 110 -2.63 5.60 -4.17
CA GLU A 110 -2.97 6.45 -5.32
C GLU A 110 -2.23 7.78 -5.29
N VAL A 111 -2.16 8.46 -4.14
CA VAL A 111 -1.38 9.70 -4.03
C VAL A 111 0.10 9.42 -4.28
N ARG A 112 0.62 8.31 -3.75
CA ARG A 112 2.02 7.93 -3.96
C ARG A 112 2.32 7.61 -5.42
N SER A 113 1.45 6.89 -6.13
CA SER A 113 1.65 6.58 -7.55
C SER A 113 1.68 7.83 -8.41
N GLN A 114 0.84 8.83 -8.11
CA GLN A 114 0.85 10.13 -8.80
C GLN A 114 2.16 10.89 -8.56
N LEU A 115 2.66 10.91 -7.33
CA LEU A 115 3.94 11.54 -7.01
C LEU A 115 5.13 10.83 -7.67
N ASP A 116 5.13 9.49 -7.66
CA ASP A 116 6.18 8.69 -8.29
C ASP A 116 6.17 8.90 -9.82
N PHE A 117 4.98 9.01 -10.43
CA PHE A 117 4.83 9.36 -11.85
C PHE A 117 5.40 10.75 -12.18
N GLU A 118 5.07 11.77 -11.39
CA GLU A 118 5.60 13.12 -11.58
C GLU A 118 7.13 13.16 -11.42
N ALA A 119 7.67 12.47 -10.41
CA ALA A 119 9.10 12.36 -10.18
C ALA A 119 9.82 11.65 -11.34
N ASN A 120 9.21 10.60 -11.90
CA ASN A 120 9.75 9.88 -13.05
C ASN A 120 9.78 10.78 -14.30
N LEU A 121 8.67 11.44 -14.62
CA LEU A 121 8.61 12.39 -15.76
C LEU A 121 9.65 13.51 -15.61
N ARG A 122 9.80 14.07 -14.41
CA ARG A 122 10.82 15.10 -14.16
C ARG A 122 12.23 14.57 -14.41
N SER A 123 12.52 13.34 -13.98
CA SER A 123 13.82 12.70 -14.17
C SER A 123 14.10 12.41 -15.64
N GLU A 124 13.08 11.99 -16.39
CA GLU A 124 13.16 11.76 -17.84
C GLU A 124 13.47 13.07 -18.59
N VAL A 125 12.73 14.14 -18.29
CA VAL A 125 12.96 15.47 -18.89
C VAL A 125 14.37 15.98 -18.59
N TRP A 126 14.84 15.85 -17.35
CA TRP A 126 16.21 16.21 -16.98
C TRP A 126 17.25 15.39 -17.74
N SER A 127 17.04 14.07 -17.85
CA SER A 127 17.96 13.17 -18.55
C SER A 127 18.04 13.49 -20.04
N PHE A 128 16.90 13.77 -20.67
CA PHE A 128 16.85 14.21 -22.06
C PHE A 128 17.60 15.53 -22.28
N HIS A 129 17.39 16.52 -21.41
CA HIS A 129 18.06 17.82 -21.52
C HIS A 129 19.58 17.69 -21.35
N ILE A 130 20.04 16.90 -20.37
CA ILE A 130 21.46 16.61 -20.19
C ILE A 130 22.03 15.88 -21.41
N GLY A 131 21.31 14.89 -21.94
CA GLY A 131 21.70 14.16 -23.16
C GLY A 131 21.89 15.09 -24.36
N GLN A 132 20.93 15.98 -24.62
CA GLN A 132 21.05 17.00 -25.66
C GLN A 132 22.24 17.93 -25.45
N ARG A 133 22.47 18.41 -24.22
CA ARG A 133 23.61 19.29 -23.90
C ARG A 133 24.97 18.60 -24.11
N LEU A 134 25.04 17.29 -23.94
CA LEU A 134 26.23 16.48 -24.17
C LEU A 134 26.36 15.98 -25.63
N GLY A 135 25.39 16.27 -26.50
CA GLY A 135 25.37 15.80 -27.88
C GLY A 135 25.12 14.29 -28.01
N ILE A 136 24.52 13.67 -26.99
CA ILE A 136 24.15 12.26 -27.01
C ILE A 136 22.87 12.11 -27.84
N ASP A 137 22.92 11.28 -28.88
CA ASP A 137 21.76 10.98 -29.71
C ASP A 137 20.72 10.12 -28.93
N PRO A 138 19.50 10.61 -28.71
CA PRO A 138 18.44 9.84 -28.03
C PRO A 138 18.14 8.51 -28.70
N ALA A 139 18.19 8.45 -30.05
CA ALA A 139 17.90 7.23 -30.80
C ALA A 139 18.93 6.12 -30.52
N HIS A 140 20.19 6.50 -30.28
CA HIS A 140 21.22 5.55 -29.90
C HIS A 140 20.98 4.95 -28.51
N VAL A 141 20.55 5.78 -27.55
CA VAL A 141 20.25 5.33 -26.18
C VAL A 141 19.09 4.33 -26.20
N GLU A 142 18.01 4.63 -26.94
CA GLU A 142 16.88 3.71 -27.09
C GLU A 142 17.29 2.37 -27.70
N LEU A 143 18.15 2.38 -28.73
CA LEU A 143 18.66 1.15 -29.35
C LEU A 143 19.47 0.29 -28.36
N VAL A 144 20.28 0.92 -27.52
CA VAL A 144 21.03 0.22 -26.47
C VAL A 144 20.07 -0.36 -25.43
N VAL A 145 19.08 0.40 -24.97
CA VAL A 145 18.06 -0.07 -24.02
C VAL A 145 17.31 -1.28 -24.58
N HIS A 146 16.83 -1.20 -25.82
CA HIS A 146 16.15 -2.32 -26.49
C HIS A 146 17.02 -3.57 -26.57
N LYS A 147 18.30 -3.43 -26.93
CA LYS A 147 19.24 -4.56 -26.96
C LYS A 147 19.45 -5.18 -25.58
N VAL A 148 19.59 -4.36 -24.55
CA VAL A 148 19.79 -4.83 -23.17
C VAL A 148 18.55 -5.58 -22.66
N ILE A 149 17.36 -5.06 -22.92
CA ILE A 149 16.09 -5.72 -22.55
C ILE A 149 15.93 -7.06 -23.29
N ALA A 150 16.20 -7.08 -24.60
CA ALA A 150 16.14 -8.31 -25.39
C ALA A 150 17.10 -9.38 -24.83
N GLN A 151 18.35 -9.01 -24.54
CA GLN A 151 19.33 -9.92 -23.94
C GLN A 151 18.92 -10.39 -22.53
N ALA A 152 18.32 -9.53 -21.73
CA ALA A 152 17.83 -9.90 -20.40
C ALA A 152 16.71 -10.94 -20.49
N ASN A 153 15.75 -10.76 -21.42
CA ASN A 153 14.67 -11.71 -21.66
C ASN A 153 15.19 -13.06 -22.18
N GLU A 154 16.15 -13.06 -23.11
CA GLU A 154 16.79 -14.29 -23.61
C GLU A 154 17.50 -15.07 -22.50
N ARG A 155 18.21 -14.39 -21.59
CA ARG A 155 18.87 -15.01 -20.44
C ARG A 155 17.87 -15.61 -19.45
N GLN A 156 16.75 -14.93 -19.18
CA GLN A 156 15.70 -15.47 -18.32
C GLN A 156 14.99 -16.68 -18.95
N GLY A 157 14.74 -16.64 -20.27
CA GLY A 157 14.16 -17.76 -21.00
C GLY A 157 15.05 -19.01 -21.02
N ASN A 158 16.37 -18.83 -21.15
CA ASN A 158 17.33 -19.93 -21.18
C ASN A 158 17.63 -20.52 -19.78
N GLY A 159 17.54 -19.71 -18.72
CA GLY A 159 17.73 -20.15 -17.34
C GLY A 159 16.59 -21.02 -16.77
N GLY A 160 15.40 -20.95 -17.36
CA GLY A 160 14.23 -21.77 -16.95
C GLY A 160 14.17 -23.17 -17.57
N GLN A 161 14.95 -23.46 -18.62
CA GLN A 161 14.92 -24.75 -19.33
C GLN A 161 15.96 -25.78 -18.85
N GLY A 162 16.84 -25.42 -17.92
CA GLY A 162 18.02 -26.23 -17.54
C GLY A 162 17.92 -27.09 -16.28
N THR A 163 16.80 -27.14 -15.56
CA THR A 163 16.70 -27.82 -14.25
C THR A 163 15.68 -28.97 -14.18
N GLY A 164 15.33 -29.54 -15.33
CA GLY A 164 14.45 -30.71 -15.42
C GLY A 164 15.11 -31.86 -16.15
N SER A 165 16.07 -32.54 -15.51
CA SER A 165 16.59 -33.85 -15.92
C SER A 165 17.06 -34.60 -14.69
#